data_AF-A0A249SNA4-F1
#
_entry.id   AF-A0A249SNA4-F1
#
_cell.length_a   1.000
_cell.length_b   1.000
_cell.length_c   1.000
_cell.angle_alpha   90.00
_cell.angle_beta   90.00
_cell.angle_gamma   90.00
#
_symmetry.space_group_name_H-M   'P 1'
#
loop_
_entity.id
_entity.type
_entity.pdbx_description
1 polymer ?
#
loop_
_entity_poly.entity_id
_entity_poly.type
_entity_poly.pdbx_seq_one_letter_code
_entity_poly.pdbx_strand_id
1 'polypeptide(L)'
;MDLEVLNSILESKKIRTKDRIKFNKIIDVLNSLFIDQNKQSILKVGYKINDKRQVWFPNITLDVKKSEAIKEGYGNFISENWDLIYQFNAQKDIEKRKKDIQKIKKFDIEYVTFAKINDKIKGIGYHFVGIFKYDSYEDINCEMIVFKKVSDSFKFEW
;
A
#
# COMPACT_ATOMS: atom_id res chain seq x y z
N MET A 1 -11.73 -7.65 -12.90
CA MET A 1 -11.38 -8.39 -11.68
C MET A 1 -11.66 -9.85 -11.98
N ASP A 2 -10.72 -10.74 -11.70
CA ASP A 2 -10.89 -12.17 -11.90
C ASP A 2 -11.70 -12.75 -10.73
N LEU A 3 -12.89 -13.28 -11.04
CA LEU A 3 -13.82 -13.77 -10.02
C LEU A 3 -13.39 -15.12 -9.43
N GLU A 4 -12.73 -15.97 -10.21
CA GLU A 4 -12.25 -17.27 -9.71
C GLU A 4 -11.12 -17.04 -8.69
N VAL A 5 -10.17 -16.16 -9.03
CA VAL A 5 -9.10 -15.77 -8.10
C VAL A 5 -9.67 -15.11 -6.84
N LEU A 6 -10.65 -14.21 -7.00
CA LEU A 6 -11.29 -13.56 -5.85
C LEU A 6 -11.96 -14.59 -4.93
N ASN A 7 -12.74 -15.51 -5.48
CA ASN A 7 -13.41 -16.54 -4.69
C ASN A 7 -12.39 -17.40 -3.93
N SER A 8 -11.28 -17.79 -4.56
CA SER A 8 -10.20 -18.53 -3.90
C SER A 8 -9.57 -17.75 -2.72
N ILE A 9 -9.38 -16.43 -2.87
CA ILE A 9 -8.90 -15.55 -1.80
C ILE A 9 -9.89 -15.50 -0.64
N LEU A 10 -11.19 -15.38 -0.94
CA LEU A 10 -12.25 -15.29 0.07
C LEU A 10 -12.43 -16.61 0.82
N GLU A 11 -12.45 -17.74 0.12
CA GLU A 11 -12.54 -19.07 0.71
C GLU A 11 -11.34 -19.37 1.63
N SER A 12 -10.13 -19.04 1.18
CA SER A 12 -8.91 -19.24 1.97
C SER A 12 -8.67 -18.18 3.03
N LYS A 13 -9.48 -17.10 3.04
CA LYS A 13 -9.30 -15.89 3.85
C LYS A 13 -7.87 -15.37 3.81
N LYS A 14 -7.22 -15.45 2.64
CA LYS A 14 -5.82 -15.07 2.48
C LYS A 14 -5.54 -14.57 1.07
N ILE A 15 -4.98 -13.37 0.97
CA ILE A 15 -4.45 -12.81 -0.28
C ILE A 15 -2.92 -12.90 -0.30
N ARG A 16 -2.36 -13.17 -1.47
CA ARG A 16 -0.92 -13.35 -1.72
C ARG A 16 -0.52 -12.55 -2.95
N THR A 17 0.71 -12.07 -3.00
CA THR A 17 1.26 -11.35 -4.18
C THR A 17 1.17 -12.21 -5.46
N LYS A 18 1.32 -13.53 -5.31
CA LYS A 18 1.20 -14.49 -6.43
C LYS A 18 -0.22 -14.68 -6.98
N ASP A 19 -1.25 -14.23 -6.27
CA ASP A 19 -2.63 -14.36 -6.75
C ASP A 19 -2.88 -13.44 -7.96
N ARG A 20 -2.06 -12.39 -8.12
CA ARG A 20 -2.10 -11.45 -9.26
C ARG A 20 -3.49 -10.87 -9.55
N ILE A 21 -4.33 -10.80 -8.51
CA ILE A 21 -5.65 -10.19 -8.60
C ILE A 21 -5.51 -8.68 -8.83
N LYS A 22 -6.30 -8.18 -9.77
CA LYS A 22 -6.34 -6.76 -10.14
C LYS A 22 -7.72 -6.17 -9.86
N PHE A 23 -7.70 -5.06 -9.13
CA PHE A 23 -8.86 -4.22 -8.85
C PHE A 23 -8.79 -2.94 -9.66
N ASN A 24 -9.92 -2.44 -10.17
CA ASN A 24 -9.90 -1.24 -11.00
C ASN A 24 -9.91 0.03 -10.14
N LYS A 25 -10.64 -0.01 -9.02
CA LYS A 25 -10.83 1.10 -8.09
C LYS A 25 -10.53 0.66 -6.66
N ILE A 26 -10.21 1.65 -5.81
CA ILE A 26 -10.07 1.43 -4.35
C ILE A 26 -11.35 0.80 -3.80
N ILE A 27 -12.53 1.29 -4.21
CA ILE A 27 -13.81 0.77 -3.72
C ILE A 27 -14.00 -0.72 -4.04
N ASP A 28 -13.44 -1.22 -5.15
CA ASP A 28 -13.50 -2.65 -5.49
C ASP A 28 -12.69 -3.46 -4.46
N VAL A 29 -11.50 -2.99 -4.06
CA VAL A 29 -10.69 -3.62 -3.00
C VAL A 29 -11.47 -3.66 -1.69
N LEU A 30 -12.05 -2.52 -1.30
CA LEU A 30 -12.76 -2.38 -0.04
C LEU A 30 -14.00 -3.27 0.03
N ASN A 31 -14.84 -3.22 -1.00
CA ASN A 31 -16.10 -3.96 -1.05
C ASN A 31 -15.91 -5.45 -1.32
N SER A 32 -14.75 -5.88 -1.84
CA SER A 32 -14.49 -7.29 -2.06
C SER A 32 -13.73 -7.95 -0.91
N LEU A 33 -12.80 -7.24 -0.24
CA LEU A 33 -11.88 -7.87 0.73
C LEU A 33 -12.03 -7.38 2.17
N PHE A 34 -12.63 -6.21 2.38
CA PHE A 34 -12.73 -5.55 3.69
C PHE A 34 -14.17 -5.33 4.13
N ILE A 35 -15.03 -6.30 3.81
CA ILE A 35 -16.40 -6.40 4.30
C ILE A 35 -16.56 -7.69 5.11
N ASP A 36 -17.39 -7.65 6.14
CA ASP A 36 -17.77 -8.84 6.90
C ASP A 36 -18.93 -9.59 6.24
N GLN A 37 -19.30 -10.72 6.85
CA GLN A 37 -20.43 -11.55 6.45
C GLN A 37 -21.80 -10.83 6.47
N ASN A 38 -21.92 -9.71 7.20
CA ASN A 38 -23.12 -8.86 7.23
C ASN A 38 -23.03 -7.69 6.23
N LYS A 39 -22.04 -7.69 5.34
CA LYS A 39 -21.76 -6.62 4.35
C LYS A 39 -21.41 -5.28 4.99
N GLN A 40 -20.90 -5.28 6.22
CA GLN A 40 -20.40 -4.09 6.89
C GLN A 40 -18.89 -3.98 6.69
N SER A 41 -18.37 -2.75 6.60
CA SER A 41 -16.93 -2.56 6.49
C SER A 41 -16.23 -2.97 7.78
N ILE A 42 -15.14 -3.75 7.66
CA ILE A 42 -14.27 -4.08 8.79
C ILE A 42 -13.24 -2.97 9.08
N LEU A 43 -13.17 -1.95 8.22
CA LEU A 43 -12.26 -0.83 8.42
C LEU A 43 -12.87 0.15 9.40
N LYS A 44 -12.04 0.57 10.35
CA LYS A 44 -12.28 1.74 11.20
C LYS A 44 -12.04 3.02 10.40
N VAL A 45 -12.19 4.18 11.05
CA VAL A 45 -11.97 5.51 10.45
C VAL A 45 -10.76 5.54 9.51
N GLY A 46 -10.99 5.97 8.27
CA GLY A 46 -10.01 5.93 7.20
C GLY A 46 -9.82 4.52 6.64
N TYR A 47 -8.58 4.05 6.62
CA TYR A 47 -8.22 2.72 6.10
C TYR A 47 -7.66 1.79 7.20
N LYS A 48 -7.97 2.09 8.46
CA LYS A 48 -7.41 1.37 9.61
C LYS A 48 -8.14 0.04 9.78
N ILE A 49 -7.42 -1.08 9.76
CA ILE A 49 -7.96 -2.40 10.06
C ILE A 49 -8.01 -2.59 11.58
N ASN A 50 -6.88 -2.35 12.25
CA ASN A 50 -6.74 -2.39 13.70
C ASN A 50 -5.62 -1.45 14.17
N ASP A 51 -5.21 -1.50 15.43
CA ASP A 51 -4.20 -0.57 15.96
C ASP A 51 -2.81 -0.69 15.36
N LYS A 52 -2.52 -1.83 14.71
CA LYS A 52 -1.23 -2.11 14.08
C LYS A 52 -1.31 -2.20 12.56
N ARG A 53 -2.50 -2.25 11.96
CA ARG A 53 -2.68 -2.50 10.53
C ARG A 53 -3.56 -1.48 9.85
N GLN A 54 -3.12 -1.05 8.68
CA GLN A 54 -3.85 -0.13 7.81
C GLN A 54 -3.73 -0.56 6.34
N VAL A 55 -4.78 -0.35 5.55
CA VAL A 55 -4.71 -0.51 4.09
C VAL A 55 -4.04 0.72 3.47
N TRP A 56 -3.13 0.50 2.54
CA TRP A 56 -2.42 1.56 1.82
C TRP A 56 -2.59 1.42 0.32
N PHE A 57 -2.87 2.54 -0.34
CA PHE A 57 -3.08 2.60 -1.79
C PHE A 57 -2.09 3.57 -2.46
N PRO A 58 -0.77 3.29 -2.45
CA PRO A 58 0.20 4.17 -3.08
C PRO A 58 0.01 4.17 -4.59
N ASN A 59 0.06 5.36 -5.21
CA ASN A 59 0.15 5.46 -6.66
C ASN A 59 1.61 5.42 -7.07
N ILE A 60 2.01 4.32 -7.71
CA ILE A 60 3.41 4.10 -8.10
C ILE A 60 3.70 4.91 -9.37
N THR A 61 4.63 5.85 -9.22
CA THR A 61 5.17 6.64 -10.31
C THR A 61 6.04 5.74 -11.18
N LEU A 62 5.82 5.79 -12.50
CA LEU A 62 6.67 5.11 -13.47
C LEU A 62 8.08 5.70 -13.44
N ASP A 63 9.12 4.89 -13.63
CA ASP A 63 10.52 5.34 -13.55
C ASP A 63 10.82 6.51 -14.49
N VAL A 64 10.25 6.50 -15.69
CA VAL A 64 10.36 7.58 -16.69
C VAL A 64 9.81 8.93 -16.19
N LYS A 65 8.95 8.94 -15.17
CA LYS A 65 8.38 10.13 -14.52
C LYS A 65 8.98 10.44 -13.15
N LYS A 66 9.99 9.69 -12.70
CA LYS A 66 10.57 9.85 -11.36
C LYS A 66 11.13 11.25 -11.15
N SER A 67 11.89 11.78 -12.11
CA SER A 67 12.47 13.13 -12.04
C SER A 67 11.39 14.22 -11.98
N GLU A 68 10.33 14.08 -12.77
CA GLU A 68 9.17 14.99 -12.76
C GLU A 68 8.47 14.98 -11.39
N ALA A 69 8.17 13.80 -10.85
CA ALA A 69 7.53 13.67 -9.53
C ALA A 69 8.39 14.24 -8.39
N ILE A 70 9.72 14.09 -8.46
CA ILE A 70 10.64 14.71 -7.50
C ILE A 70 10.58 16.25 -7.63
N LYS A 71 10.57 16.79 -8.85
CA LYS A 71 10.43 18.23 -9.07
C LYS A 71 9.08 18.78 -8.58
N GLU A 72 8.01 18.02 -8.74
CA GLU A 72 6.67 18.36 -8.23
C GLU A 72 6.56 18.23 -6.70
N GLY A 73 7.54 17.59 -6.05
CA GLY A 73 7.61 17.49 -4.60
C GLY A 73 6.87 16.29 -4.01
N TYR A 74 6.37 15.36 -4.83
CA TYR A 74 5.65 14.18 -4.34
C TYR A 74 5.71 12.99 -5.31
N GLY A 75 5.94 11.79 -4.79
CA GLY A 75 5.89 10.56 -5.58
C GLY A 75 6.01 9.30 -4.73
N ASN A 76 5.52 8.17 -5.24
CA ASN A 76 5.82 6.86 -4.67
C ASN A 76 6.56 6.03 -5.72
N PHE A 77 7.65 5.38 -5.33
CA PHE A 77 8.47 4.55 -6.20
C PHE A 77 8.58 3.15 -5.60
N ILE A 78 8.79 2.15 -6.44
CA ILE A 78 8.96 0.76 -6.00
C ILE A 78 10.29 0.23 -6.55
N SER A 79 11.02 -0.55 -5.75
CA SER A 79 12.25 -1.19 -6.22
C SER A 79 11.96 -2.27 -7.27
N GLU A 80 12.96 -2.61 -8.08
CA GLU A 80 12.82 -3.61 -9.16
C GLU A 80 12.38 -4.99 -8.68
N ASN A 81 12.81 -5.39 -7.47
CA ASN A 81 12.40 -6.63 -6.78
C ASN A 81 11.09 -6.50 -5.97
N TRP A 82 10.50 -5.30 -5.93
CA TRP A 82 9.25 -4.98 -5.23
C TRP A 82 9.32 -5.13 -3.71
N ASP A 83 10.53 -5.17 -3.14
CA ASP A 83 10.72 -5.32 -1.70
C ASP A 83 10.74 -3.99 -0.96
N LEU A 84 10.93 -2.87 -1.68
CA LEU A 84 10.96 -1.54 -1.11
C LEU A 84 9.96 -0.62 -1.82
N ILE A 85 9.23 0.16 -1.03
CA ILE A 85 8.47 1.30 -1.53
C ILE A 85 9.06 2.56 -0.91
N TYR A 86 9.36 3.52 -1.77
CA TYR A 86 9.88 4.83 -1.42
C TYR A 86 8.76 5.84 -1.54
N GLN A 87 8.50 6.61 -0.48
CA GLN A 87 7.56 7.72 -0.51
C GLN A 87 8.32 9.03 -0.41
N PHE A 88 8.30 9.81 -1.49
CA PHE A 88 8.81 11.16 -1.52
C PHE A 88 7.71 12.18 -1.25
N ASN A 89 7.95 13.13 -0.36
CA ASN A 89 7.03 14.23 -0.08
C ASN A 89 7.76 15.49 0.42
N ALA A 90 8.32 16.29 -0.49
CA ALA A 90 8.85 17.61 -0.19
C ALA A 90 7.75 18.66 0.09
N GLN A 91 6.53 18.46 -0.40
CA GLN A 91 5.40 19.39 -0.21
C GLN A 91 4.92 19.51 1.25
N LYS A 92 5.15 18.48 2.06
CA LYS A 92 4.71 18.43 3.46
C LYS A 92 5.77 18.99 4.40
N ASP A 93 5.39 19.91 5.28
CA ASP A 93 6.30 20.47 6.29
C ASP A 93 7.15 19.42 7.05
N ILE A 94 8.43 19.74 7.29
CA ILE A 94 9.42 18.85 7.89
C ILE A 94 8.99 18.33 9.27
N GLU A 95 8.41 19.19 10.12
CA GLU A 95 7.99 18.79 11.47
C GLU A 95 6.78 17.86 11.40
N LYS A 96 5.87 18.09 10.43
CA LYS A 96 4.78 17.14 10.15
C LYS A 96 5.31 15.80 9.65
N ARG A 97 6.32 15.77 8.78
CA ARG A 97 6.93 14.52 8.29
C ARG A 97 7.55 13.72 9.44
N LYS A 98 8.38 14.36 10.27
CA LYS A 98 9.00 13.74 11.44
C LYS A 98 7.97 13.21 12.43
N LYS A 99 6.91 13.97 12.71
CA LYS A 99 5.82 13.56 13.61
C LYS A 99 5.10 12.32 13.10
N ASP A 100 4.84 12.23 11.80
CA ASP A 100 4.18 11.06 11.23
C ASP A 100 5.09 9.82 11.24
N ILE A 101 6.38 9.98 10.96
CA ILE A 101 7.37 8.89 11.13
C ILE A 101 7.40 8.41 12.59
N GLN A 102 7.41 9.32 13.56
CA GLN A 102 7.37 8.96 14.98
C GLN A 102 6.10 8.18 15.35
N LYS A 103 4.94 8.56 14.82
CA LYS A 103 3.70 7.78 15.01
C LYS A 103 3.81 6.39 14.41
N ILE A 104 4.27 6.28 13.16
CA ILE A 104 4.43 5.01 12.46
C ILE A 104 5.35 4.08 13.26
N LYS A 105 6.50 4.60 13.74
CA LYS A 105 7.43 3.87 14.62
C LYS A 105 6.78 3.47 15.95
N LYS A 106 6.11 4.40 16.63
CA LYS A 106 5.51 4.17 17.95
C LYS A 106 4.47 3.05 17.92
N PHE A 107 3.67 2.99 16.87
CA PHE A 107 2.59 2.01 16.74
C PHE A 107 2.99 0.76 15.93
N ASP A 108 4.22 0.71 15.41
CA ASP A 108 4.73 -0.38 14.56
C ASP A 108 3.73 -0.75 13.45
N ILE A 109 3.31 0.26 12.68
CA ILE A 109 2.24 0.10 11.69
C ILE A 109 2.69 -0.77 10.51
N GLU A 110 1.87 -1.78 10.21
CA GLU A 110 1.89 -2.60 9.01
C GLU A 110 0.90 -2.08 7.97
N TYR A 111 1.37 -1.92 6.74
CA TYR A 111 0.58 -1.50 5.60
C TYR A 111 0.22 -2.69 4.71
N VAL A 112 -1.05 -3.08 4.71
CA VAL A 112 -1.61 -4.00 3.71
C VAL A 112 -1.73 -3.24 2.40
N THR A 113 -0.80 -3.47 1.48
CA THR A 113 -0.54 -2.52 0.40
C THR A 113 -1.13 -2.98 -0.93
N PHE A 114 -1.98 -2.13 -1.50
CA PHE A 114 -2.56 -2.27 -2.83
C PHE A 114 -2.03 -1.14 -3.72
N ALA A 115 -0.90 -1.37 -4.37
CA ALA A 115 -0.25 -0.37 -5.20
C ALA A 115 -1.04 -0.14 -6.49
N LYS A 116 -1.32 1.13 -6.83
CA LYS A 116 -1.84 1.49 -8.14
C LYS A 116 -0.70 1.50 -9.14
N ILE A 117 -0.81 0.66 -10.16
CA ILE A 117 0.12 0.55 -11.26
C ILE A 117 -0.55 1.16 -12.49
N ASN A 118 0.11 2.13 -13.14
CA ASN A 118 -0.36 2.78 -14.37
C ASN A 118 0.48 2.33 -15.58
N ASP A 119 0.78 1.04 -15.64
CA ASP A 119 1.56 0.41 -16.69
C ASP A 119 0.64 -0.55 -17.45
N LYS A 120 0.56 -0.39 -18.78
CA LYS A 120 -0.29 -1.23 -19.64
C LYS A 120 0.15 -2.69 -19.64
N ILE A 121 1.46 -2.95 -19.59
CA ILE A 121 2.05 -4.29 -19.61
C ILE A 121 1.75 -5.01 -18.29
N LYS A 122 1.91 -4.31 -17.16
CA LYS A 122 1.64 -4.86 -15.82
C LYS A 122 0.15 -4.88 -15.45
N GLY A 123 -0.70 -4.27 -16.28
CA GLY A 123 -2.13 -4.13 -16.08
C GLY A 123 -2.48 -2.94 -15.20
N ILE A 124 -3.17 -1.96 -15.78
CA ILE A 124 -3.59 -0.75 -15.05
C ILE A 124 -4.62 -1.12 -13.97
N GLY A 125 -4.31 -0.78 -12.71
CA GLY A 125 -5.18 -1.05 -11.57
C GLY A 125 -4.44 -1.10 -10.23
N TYR A 126 -5.17 -1.48 -9.19
CA TYR A 126 -4.65 -1.74 -7.86
C TYR A 126 -4.31 -3.22 -7.71
N HIS A 127 -3.09 -3.50 -7.29
CA HIS A 127 -2.55 -4.84 -7.12
C HIS A 127 -2.08 -5.03 -5.69
N PHE A 128 -2.38 -6.18 -5.08
CA PHE A 128 -1.80 -6.51 -3.79
C PHE A 128 -0.31 -6.79 -3.95
N VAL A 129 0.53 -5.98 -3.28
CA VAL A 129 1.99 -6.04 -3.41
C VAL A 129 2.70 -6.51 -2.14
N GLY A 130 1.93 -6.83 -1.10
CA GLY A 130 2.44 -7.37 0.17
C GLY A 130 2.11 -6.49 1.37
N ILE A 131 2.69 -6.86 2.50
CA ILE A 131 2.65 -6.08 3.74
C ILE A 131 3.98 -5.33 3.87
N PHE A 132 3.90 -4.02 4.08
CA PHE A 132 5.06 -3.15 4.22
C PHE A 132 5.12 -2.52 5.61
N LYS A 133 6.32 -2.32 6.12
CA LYS A 133 6.59 -1.57 7.35
C LYS A 133 7.55 -0.43 7.07
N TYR A 134 7.51 0.60 7.90
CA TYR A 134 8.57 1.61 7.90
C TYR A 134 9.93 0.94 8.14
N ASP A 135 10.94 1.37 7.40
CA ASP A 135 12.32 0.91 7.54
C ASP A 135 13.23 2.09 7.91
N SER A 136 13.29 3.11 7.05
CA SER A 136 14.25 4.20 7.17
C SER A 136 13.75 5.48 6.46
N TYR A 137 14.59 6.51 6.42
CA TYR A 137 14.46 7.66 5.53
C TYR A 137 15.84 7.98 4.95
N GLU A 138 15.91 8.48 3.71
CA GLU A 138 17.20 8.65 3.01
C GLU A 138 17.86 10.01 3.26
N ASP A 139 17.09 11.00 3.73
CA ASP A 139 17.55 12.39 3.86
C ASP A 139 17.24 13.00 5.23
N ILE A 140 18.02 14.01 5.62
CA ILE A 140 17.87 14.71 6.91
C ILE A 140 16.51 15.40 7.07
N ASN A 141 15.87 15.75 5.95
CA ASN A 141 14.57 16.41 5.92
C ASN A 141 13.39 15.43 5.92
N CYS A 142 13.68 14.12 5.96
CA CYS A 142 12.70 13.04 5.90
C CYS A 142 11.75 13.16 4.70
N GLU A 143 12.23 13.66 3.58
CA GLU A 143 11.47 13.80 2.35
C GLU A 143 11.24 12.45 1.69
N MET A 144 12.21 11.55 1.78
CA MET A 144 12.16 10.19 1.26
C MET A 144 12.05 9.19 2.39
N ILE A 145 10.86 8.62 2.58
CA ILE A 145 10.61 7.55 3.54
C ILE A 145 10.69 6.21 2.83
N VAL A 146 11.39 5.26 3.43
CA VAL A 146 11.55 3.90 2.91
C VAL A 146 10.67 2.94 3.70
N PHE A 147 9.87 2.17 2.97
CA PHE A 147 9.07 1.08 3.51
C PHE A 147 9.58 -0.24 2.96
N LYS A 148 9.77 -1.24 3.82
CA LYS A 148 10.25 -2.57 3.47
C LYS A 148 9.13 -3.60 3.56
N LYS A 149 9.06 -4.48 2.56
CA LYS A 149 8.15 -5.62 2.56
C LYS A 149 8.54 -6.60 3.66
N VAL A 150 7.56 -6.99 4.46
CA VAL A 150 7.71 -7.96 5.56
C VAL A 150 6.90 -9.24 5.35
N SER A 151 5.97 -9.25 4.39
CA SER A 151 5.20 -10.45 4.03
C SER A 151 4.64 -10.33 2.61
N ASP A 152 4.65 -11.44 1.87
CA ASP A 152 3.98 -11.60 0.58
C ASP A 152 2.49 -11.99 0.70
N SER A 153 1.96 -12.05 1.92
CA SER A 153 0.58 -12.44 2.14
C SER A 153 -0.08 -11.76 3.32
N PHE A 154 -1.39 -11.58 3.22
CA PHE A 154 -2.24 -11.06 4.28
C PHE A 154 -3.39 -12.03 4.55
N LYS A 155 -3.59 -12.38 5.82
CA LYS A 155 -4.71 -13.22 6.26
C LYS A 155 -5.79 -12.32 6.85
N PHE A 156 -7.02 -12.51 6.39
CA PHE A 156 -8.19 -11.82 6.92
C PHE A 156 -8.63 -12.47 8.24
N GLU A 157 -9.04 -11.66 9.21
CA GLU A 157 -9.35 -12.08 10.60
C GLU A 157 -10.86 -12.14 10.90
N TRP A 158 -11.72 -12.00 9.89
CA TRP A 158 -13.18 -12.10 9.98
C TRP A 158 -13.68 -13.46 9.52
#